data_AF-A0A4Q7EKR9-F1
#
_entry.id   AF-A0A4Q7EKR9-F1
#
_cell.length_a   1.000
_cell.length_b   1.000
_cell.length_c   1.000
_cell.angle_alpha   90.00
_cell.angle_beta   90.00
_cell.angle_gamma   90.00
#
_symmetry.space_group_name_H-M   'P 1'
#
loop_
_entity.id
_entity.type
_entity.pdbx_description
1 polymer ?
#
loop_
_entity_poly.entity_id
_entity_poly.type
_entity_poly.pdbx_seq_one_letter_code
_entity_poly.pdbx_strand_id
1 'polypeptide(L)'
;MAKLIVNNQVAEQFFDPFTPPAVVAQFVEENFGKHSEYSVELSEAEQQMKNRIQVRGDVEKQVADNQSLLGTTSDTAHLLLNELSGFVNKLSAAQDIDDVKASVTSLKDTIGDIEGKVATGELTFPYQSKGLDTVKQEIIDRANGVNDLL
;
A
#
# COMPACT_ATOMS: atom_id res chain seq x y z
N MET A 1 -3.86 -17.56 -21.08
CA MET A 1 -3.48 -16.69 -22.20
C MET A 1 -4.75 -16.12 -22.78
N ALA A 2 -4.80 -14.80 -22.88
CA ALA A 2 -5.98 -14.06 -23.26
C ALA A 2 -6.27 -14.23 -24.75
N LYS A 3 -7.55 -14.11 -25.11
CA LYS A 3 -8.03 -14.27 -26.47
C LYS A 3 -8.84 -13.06 -26.89
N LEU A 4 -8.66 -12.64 -28.13
CA LEU A 4 -9.54 -11.68 -28.77
C LEU A 4 -10.65 -12.44 -29.49
N ILE A 5 -11.89 -12.17 -29.10
CA ILE A 5 -13.09 -12.68 -29.77
C ILE A 5 -13.65 -11.54 -30.61
N VAL A 6 -13.91 -11.78 -31.89
CA VAL A 6 -14.58 -10.85 -32.79
C VAL A 6 -15.74 -11.59 -33.44
N ASN A 7 -16.96 -11.03 -33.37
CA ASN A 7 -18.19 -11.63 -33.91
C ASN A 7 -18.36 -13.11 -33.48
N ASN A 8 -18.15 -13.39 -32.19
CA ASN A 8 -18.19 -14.73 -31.58
C ASN A 8 -17.17 -15.75 -32.11
N GLN A 9 -16.12 -15.31 -32.80
CA GLN A 9 -15.02 -16.16 -33.26
C GLN A 9 -13.69 -15.73 -32.66
N VAL A 10 -12.80 -16.69 -32.39
CA VAL A 10 -11.44 -16.39 -31.91
C VAL A 10 -10.66 -15.76 -33.05
N ALA A 11 -10.42 -14.45 -32.95
CA ALA A 11 -9.60 -13.70 -33.88
C ALA A 11 -8.11 -13.85 -33.55
N GLU A 12 -7.76 -13.90 -32.25
CA GLU A 12 -6.39 -14.10 -31.78
C GLU A 12 -6.33 -14.94 -30.52
N GLN A 13 -5.44 -15.92 -30.50
CA GLN A 13 -5.32 -16.92 -29.43
C GLN A 13 -4.30 -16.54 -28.34
N PHE A 14 -3.46 -15.53 -28.62
CA PHE A 14 -2.37 -15.06 -27.76
C PHE A 14 -2.38 -13.53 -27.66
N PHE A 15 -3.51 -13.00 -27.21
CA PHE A 15 -3.73 -11.56 -27.13
C PHE A 15 -3.07 -10.97 -25.88
N ASP A 16 -2.45 -9.79 -25.98
CA ASP A 16 -1.95 -9.06 -24.81
C ASP A 16 -3.12 -8.32 -24.11
N PRO A 17 -3.54 -8.75 -22.90
CA PRO A 17 -4.69 -8.17 -22.21
C PRO A 17 -4.46 -6.75 -21.69
N PHE A 18 -3.24 -6.23 -21.77
CA PHE A 18 -2.88 -4.86 -21.39
C PHE A 18 -2.86 -3.90 -22.58
N THR A 19 -3.16 -4.39 -23.79
CA THR A 19 -3.32 -3.54 -24.97
C THR A 19 -4.40 -2.47 -24.70
N PRO A 20 -4.11 -1.17 -24.92
CA PRO A 20 -5.08 -0.11 -24.67
C PRO A 20 -6.38 -0.32 -25.49
N PRO A 21 -7.57 -0.13 -24.90
CA PRO A 21 -8.85 -0.40 -25.60
C PRO A 21 -9.00 0.29 -26.95
N ALA A 22 -8.45 1.51 -27.10
CA ALA A 22 -8.46 2.25 -28.35
C ALA A 22 -7.66 1.55 -29.46
N VAL A 23 -6.53 0.93 -29.11
CA VAL A 23 -5.69 0.17 -30.05
C VAL A 23 -6.40 -1.11 -30.49
N VAL A 24 -7.08 -1.78 -29.54
CA VAL A 24 -7.89 -2.97 -29.86
C VAL A 24 -9.06 -2.61 -30.78
N ALA A 25 -9.78 -1.53 -30.48
CA ALA A 25 -10.88 -1.05 -31.29
C ALA A 25 -10.42 -0.70 -32.72
N GLN A 26 -9.29 0.00 -32.85
CA GLN A 26 -8.71 0.34 -34.15
C GLN A 26 -8.31 -0.91 -34.94
N PHE A 27 -7.63 -1.86 -34.30
CA PHE A 27 -7.27 -3.13 -34.94
C PHE A 27 -8.50 -3.90 -35.44
N VAL A 28 -9.57 -3.96 -34.63
CA VAL A 28 -10.83 -4.62 -35.01
C VAL A 28 -11.51 -3.88 -36.17
N GLU A 29 -11.55 -2.55 -36.15
CA GLU A 29 -12.13 -1.75 -37.23
C GLU A 29 -11.37 -1.94 -38.56
N GLU A 30 -10.03 -1.95 -38.51
CA GLU A 30 -9.18 -2.09 -39.70
C GLU A 30 -9.24 -3.49 -40.31
N ASN A 31 -9.35 -4.55 -39.50
CA ASN A 31 -9.24 -5.93 -39.96
C ASN A 31 -10.60 -6.64 -40.12
N PHE A 32 -11.61 -6.24 -39.34
CA PHE A 32 -12.92 -6.89 -39.28
C PHE A 32 -14.08 -5.91 -39.55
N GLY A 33 -13.79 -4.62 -39.71
CA GLY A 33 -14.76 -3.59 -40.07
C GLY A 33 -15.42 -2.88 -38.86
N LYS A 34 -15.89 -1.67 -39.12
CA LYS A 34 -16.39 -0.69 -38.13
C LYS A 34 -17.58 -1.14 -37.27
N HIS A 35 -18.31 -2.17 -37.70
CA HIS A 35 -19.49 -2.69 -37.01
C HIS A 35 -19.25 -4.04 -36.33
N SER A 36 -18.00 -4.50 -36.24
CA SER A 36 -17.67 -5.75 -35.57
C SER A 36 -17.75 -5.62 -34.05
N GLU A 37 -18.43 -6.58 -33.42
CA GLU A 37 -18.45 -6.72 -31.96
C GLU A 37 -17.21 -7.50 -31.53
N TYR A 38 -16.56 -7.06 -30.44
CA TYR A 38 -15.40 -7.75 -29.92
C TYR A 38 -15.38 -7.82 -28.38
N SER A 39 -14.72 -8.84 -27.87
CA SER A 39 -14.44 -9.00 -26.44
C SER A 39 -13.06 -9.61 -26.23
N VAL A 40 -12.45 -9.33 -25.07
CA VAL A 40 -11.20 -9.94 -24.66
C VAL A 40 -11.50 -10.92 -23.53
N GLU A 41 -11.31 -12.21 -23.79
CA GLU A 41 -11.45 -13.26 -22.78
C GLU A 41 -10.11 -13.45 -22.07
N LEU A 42 -10.08 -13.21 -20.77
CA LEU A 42 -8.91 -13.41 -19.93
C LEU A 42 -8.89 -14.82 -19.35
N SER A 43 -7.71 -15.43 -19.27
CA SER A 43 -7.54 -16.58 -18.39
C SER A 43 -7.58 -16.16 -16.92
N GLU A 44 -7.83 -17.10 -16.01
CA GLU A 44 -7.90 -16.82 -14.57
C GLU A 44 -6.65 -16.10 -14.04
N ALA A 45 -5.46 -16.48 -14.50
CA ALA A 45 -4.20 -15.86 -14.10
C ALA A 45 -4.09 -14.39 -14.55
N GLU A 46 -4.55 -14.08 -15.76
CA GLU A 46 -4.55 -12.70 -16.30
C GLU A 46 -5.61 -11.84 -15.62
N GLN A 47 -6.78 -12.42 -15.33
CA GLN A 47 -7.82 -11.75 -14.56
C GLN A 47 -7.31 -11.40 -13.14
N GLN A 48 -6.61 -12.33 -12.48
CA GLN A 48 -6.00 -12.06 -11.17
C GLN A 48 -4.92 -10.96 -11.26
N MET A 49 -4.08 -10.98 -12.29
CA MET A 49 -3.06 -9.96 -12.50
C MET A 49 -3.68 -8.59 -12.75
N LYS A 50 -4.68 -8.50 -13.61
CA LYS A 50 -5.42 -7.26 -13.90
C LYS A 50 -6.08 -6.70 -12.63
N ASN A 51 -6.72 -7.56 -11.83
CA ASN A 51 -7.30 -7.16 -10.54
C ASN A 51 -6.23 -6.62 -9.58
N ARG A 52 -5.05 -7.26 -9.50
CA ARG A 52 -3.94 -6.76 -8.66
C ARG A 52 -3.41 -5.41 -9.12
N ILE A 53 -3.22 -5.22 -10.43
CA ILE A 53 -2.75 -3.94 -10.99
C ILE A 53 -3.78 -2.84 -10.73
N GLN A 54 -5.06 -3.13 -10.92
CA GLN A 54 -6.14 -2.17 -10.66
C GLN A 54 -6.19 -1.77 -9.18
N VAL A 55 -6.17 -2.75 -8.27
CA VAL A 55 -6.14 -2.48 -6.82
C VAL A 55 -4.91 -1.65 -6.44
N ARG A 56 -3.73 -1.93 -7.01
CA ARG A 56 -2.52 -1.13 -6.77
C ARG A 56 -2.67 0.31 -7.29
N GLY A 57 -3.19 0.48 -8.50
CA GLY A 57 -3.43 1.81 -9.07
C GLY A 57 -4.46 2.61 -8.27
N ASP A 58 -5.48 1.95 -7.72
CA ASP A 58 -6.48 2.58 -6.85
C ASP A 58 -5.86 2.98 -5.51
N VAL A 59 -5.02 2.13 -4.91
CA VAL A 59 -4.26 2.45 -3.70
C VAL A 59 -3.32 3.64 -3.92
N GLU A 60 -2.54 3.65 -5.00
CA GLU A 60 -1.63 4.76 -5.37
C GLU A 60 -2.37 6.08 -5.54
N LYS A 61 -3.56 6.06 -6.17
CA LYS A 61 -4.34 7.29 -6.40
C LYS A 61 -5.05 7.80 -5.15
N GLN A 62 -5.54 6.91 -4.29
CA GLN A 62 -6.44 7.29 -3.20
C GLN A 62 -5.76 7.42 -1.84
N VAL A 63 -4.72 6.63 -1.57
CA VAL A 63 -4.16 6.47 -0.22
C VAL A 63 -2.64 6.58 -0.20
N ALA A 64 -1.97 6.29 -1.31
CA ALA A 64 -0.54 6.07 -1.37
C ALA A 64 0.21 7.00 -2.34
N ASP A 65 -0.28 8.23 -2.55
CA ASP A 65 0.52 9.24 -3.24
C ASP A 65 1.83 9.44 -2.48
N ASN A 66 2.96 9.27 -3.17
CA ASN A 66 4.28 9.20 -2.52
C ASN A 66 4.61 10.44 -1.71
N GLN A 67 4.21 11.63 -2.16
CA GLN A 67 4.43 12.88 -1.42
C GLN A 67 3.58 12.94 -0.16
N SER A 68 2.31 12.57 -0.29
CA SER A 68 1.37 12.49 0.84
C SER A 68 1.84 11.48 1.90
N LEU A 69 2.27 10.28 1.48
CA LEU A 69 2.82 9.26 2.38
C LEU A 69 4.08 9.75 3.10
N LEU A 70 4.98 10.43 2.39
CA LEU A 70 6.20 10.98 2.98
C LEU A 70 5.86 12.07 4.01
N GLY A 71 4.90 12.94 3.68
CA GLY A 71 4.37 13.96 4.58
C GLY A 71 3.78 13.35 5.85
N THR A 72 2.84 12.40 5.72
CA THR A 72 2.25 11.70 6.88
C THR A 72 3.29 10.95 7.71
N THR A 73 4.28 10.32 7.07
CA THR A 73 5.39 9.66 7.78
C THR A 73 6.23 10.68 8.55
N SER A 74 6.54 11.82 7.94
CA SER A 74 7.30 12.90 8.58
C SER A 74 6.54 13.48 9.77
N ASP A 75 5.25 13.75 9.63
CA ASP A 75 4.40 14.27 10.72
C ASP A 75 4.32 13.27 11.88
N THR A 76 4.18 11.98 11.57
CA THR A 76 4.21 10.92 12.59
C THR A 76 5.54 10.88 13.32
N ALA A 77 6.66 10.97 12.60
CA ALA A 77 7.99 11.01 13.20
C ALA A 77 8.21 12.25 14.07
N HIS A 78 7.76 13.43 13.61
CA HIS A 78 7.83 14.67 14.37
C HIS A 78 6.99 14.61 15.66
N LEU A 79 5.77 14.08 15.58
CA LEU A 79 4.90 13.87 16.74
C LEU A 79 5.60 12.95 17.76
N LEU A 80 6.05 11.77 17.34
CA LEU A 80 6.73 10.82 18.23
C LEU A 80 8.01 11.41 18.83
N LEU A 81 8.81 12.14 18.05
CA LEU A 81 10.03 12.78 18.54
C LEU A 81 9.72 13.86 19.58
N ASN A 82 8.70 14.70 19.34
CA ASN A 82 8.29 15.74 20.27
C ASN A 82 7.79 15.14 21.59
N GLU A 83 6.88 14.17 21.51
CA GLU A 83 6.29 13.55 22.69
C GLU A 83 7.31 12.74 23.49
N LEU A 84 8.22 12.03 22.82
CA LEU A 84 9.30 11.29 23.49
C LEU A 84 10.29 12.25 24.16
N SER A 85 10.65 13.34 23.50
CA SER A 85 11.50 14.39 24.08
C SER A 85 10.84 14.99 25.34
N GLY A 86 9.55 15.32 25.25
CA GLY A 86 8.76 15.79 26.39
C GLY A 86 8.71 14.77 27.54
N PHE A 87 8.51 13.49 27.23
CA PHE A 87 8.52 12.40 28.20
C PHE A 87 9.87 12.29 28.92
N VAL A 88 10.99 12.28 28.18
CA VAL A 88 12.35 12.22 28.76
C VAL A 88 12.64 13.42 29.65
N ASN A 89 12.23 14.62 29.23
CA ASN A 89 12.42 15.84 30.04
C ASN A 89 11.63 15.79 31.35
N LYS A 90 10.36 15.36 31.31
CA LYS A 90 9.53 15.22 32.52
C LYS A 90 10.07 14.13 33.45
N LEU A 91 10.51 12.99 32.88
CA LEU A 91 11.10 11.90 33.65
C LEU A 91 12.41 12.30 34.34
N SER A 92 13.25 13.08 33.65
CA SER A 92 14.51 13.61 34.21
C SER A 92 14.27 14.58 35.38
N ALA A 93 13.15 15.31 35.36
CA ALA A 93 12.77 16.25 36.40
C ALA A 93 11.91 15.64 37.52
N ALA A 94 11.51 14.37 37.39
CA ALA A 94 10.62 13.70 38.34
C ALA A 94 11.31 13.53 39.71
N GLN A 95 10.63 13.95 40.78
CA GLN A 95 11.12 13.85 42.14
C GLN A 95 10.56 12.64 42.88
N ASP A 96 9.41 12.14 42.42
CA ASP A 96 8.72 11.00 43.01
C ASP A 96 8.00 10.14 41.95
N ILE A 97 7.33 9.10 42.44
CA ILE A 97 6.60 8.15 41.59
C ILE A 97 5.36 8.77 40.94
N ASP A 98 4.79 9.82 41.54
CA ASP A 98 3.59 10.47 41.00
C ASP A 98 3.97 11.37 39.81
N ASP A 99 5.13 12.02 39.85
CA ASP A 99 5.73 12.71 38.69
C ASP A 99 6.01 11.74 37.52
N VAL A 100 6.52 10.53 37.83
CA VAL A 100 6.72 9.47 36.83
C VAL A 100 5.39 9.06 36.21
N LYS A 101 4.35 8.81 37.01
CA LYS A 101 3.01 8.47 36.49
C LYS A 101 2.40 9.60 35.67
N ALA A 102 2.60 10.86 36.07
CA ALA A 102 2.12 12.02 35.32
C ALA A 102 2.81 12.11 33.96
N SER A 103 4.12 11.82 33.90
CA SER A 103 4.90 11.78 32.66
C SER A 103 4.38 10.70 31.70
N VAL A 104 4.12 9.50 32.21
CA VAL A 104 3.57 8.38 31.43
C VAL A 104 2.14 8.68 30.97
N THR A 105 1.30 9.23 31.85
CA THR A 105 -0.09 9.60 31.52
C THR A 105 -0.11 10.63 30.40
N SER A 106 0.73 11.66 30.47
CA SER A 106 0.82 12.66 29.42
C SER A 106 1.21 12.06 28.06
N LEU A 107 2.16 11.11 28.01
CA LEU A 107 2.52 10.44 26.75
C LEU A 107 1.38 9.54 26.25
N LYS A 108 0.73 8.81 27.18
CA LYS A 108 -0.41 7.94 26.87
C LYS A 108 -1.59 8.73 26.31
N ASP A 109 -1.87 9.91 26.83
CA ASP A 109 -2.99 10.74 26.37
C ASP A 109 -2.74 11.29 24.95
N THR A 110 -1.47 11.52 24.56
CA THR A 110 -1.15 12.03 23.23
C THR A 110 -1.12 10.95 22.15
N ILE A 111 -0.57 9.75 22.43
CA ILE A 111 -0.33 8.72 21.39
C ILE A 111 -0.87 7.32 21.73
N GLY A 112 -1.42 7.11 22.92
CA GLY A 112 -1.85 5.79 23.40
C GLY A 112 -3.16 5.29 22.77
N ASP A 113 -3.95 6.18 22.16
CA ASP A 113 -5.17 5.79 21.44
C ASP A 113 -4.87 4.93 20.21
N ILE A 114 -3.69 5.07 19.60
CA ILE A 114 -3.22 4.26 18.47
C ILE A 114 -3.16 2.78 18.85
N GLU A 115 -2.59 2.44 20.01
CA GLU A 115 -2.53 1.06 20.51
C GLU A 115 -3.95 0.51 20.71
N GLY A 116 -4.83 1.30 21.34
CA GLY A 116 -6.21 0.93 21.58
C GLY A 116 -6.98 0.64 20.28
N LYS A 117 -6.83 1.51 19.28
CA LYS A 117 -7.45 1.33 17.96
C LYS A 117 -6.93 0.12 17.20
N VAL A 118 -5.66 -0.21 17.38
CA VAL A 118 -5.09 -1.45 16.85
C VAL A 118 -5.71 -2.66 17.54
N ALA A 119 -5.81 -2.64 18.88
CA ALA A 119 -6.37 -3.75 19.64
C ALA A 119 -7.86 -3.99 19.36
N THR A 120 -8.64 -2.93 19.06
CA THR A 120 -10.06 -3.04 18.69
C THR A 120 -10.29 -3.36 17.21
N GLY A 121 -9.24 -3.32 16.38
CA GLY A 121 -9.34 -3.48 14.93
C GLY A 121 -9.88 -2.25 14.19
N GLU A 122 -10.07 -1.12 14.88
CA GLU A 122 -10.40 0.17 14.26
C GLU A 122 -9.28 0.72 13.38
N LEU A 123 -8.03 0.34 13.68
CA LEU A 123 -6.84 0.68 12.91
C LEU A 123 -6.07 -0.58 12.57
N THR A 124 -5.80 -0.81 11.29
CA THR A 124 -4.91 -1.88 10.83
C THR A 124 -3.73 -1.28 10.11
N PHE A 125 -2.53 -1.51 10.62
CA PHE A 125 -1.31 -1.13 9.93
C PHE A 125 -0.93 -2.17 8.86
N PRO A 126 -0.36 -1.76 7.72
CA PRO A 126 0.04 -2.69 6.65
C PRO A 126 0.96 -3.83 7.10
N TYR A 127 1.82 -3.59 8.11
CA TYR A 127 2.72 -4.61 8.64
C TYR A 127 1.97 -5.77 9.31
N GLN A 128 0.77 -5.51 9.84
CA GLN A 128 -0.01 -6.54 10.54
C GLN A 128 -0.52 -7.60 9.58
N SER A 129 -0.85 -7.20 8.35
CA SER A 129 -1.22 -8.13 7.28
C SER A 129 -0.03 -8.97 6.78
N LYS A 130 1.20 -8.47 6.94
CA LYS A 130 2.44 -9.19 6.56
C LYS A 130 2.97 -10.12 7.65
N GLY A 131 2.61 -9.87 8.91
CA GLY A 131 3.20 -10.50 10.08
C GLY A 131 4.47 -9.77 10.56
N LEU A 132 4.59 -9.64 11.88
CA LEU A 132 5.65 -8.86 12.51
C LEU A 132 7.06 -9.41 12.21
N ASP A 133 7.23 -10.73 12.24
CA ASP A 133 8.53 -11.36 12.01
C ASP A 133 9.03 -11.16 10.58
N THR A 134 8.13 -11.30 9.59
CA THR A 134 8.41 -11.01 8.18
C THR A 134 8.92 -9.57 8.01
N VAL A 135 8.23 -8.62 8.65
CA VAL A 135 8.56 -7.19 8.51
C VAL A 135 9.88 -6.86 9.20
N LYS A 136 10.15 -7.45 10.38
CA LYS A 136 11.45 -7.32 11.05
C LYS A 136 12.58 -7.84 10.18
N GLN A 137 12.39 -9.00 9.54
CA GLN A 137 13.38 -9.56 8.63
C GLN A 137 13.60 -8.66 7.40
N GLU A 138 12.52 -8.16 6.77
CA GLU A 138 12.62 -7.19 5.66
C GLU A 138 13.42 -5.93 6.06
N ILE A 139 13.23 -5.43 7.28
CA ILE A 139 13.97 -4.27 7.80
C ILE A 139 15.46 -4.61 7.95
N ILE A 140 15.79 -5.76 8.54
CA ILE A 140 17.17 -6.23 8.72
C ILE A 140 17.86 -6.39 7.37
N ASP A 141 17.22 -7.11 6.43
CA ASP A 141 17.77 -7.37 5.10
C ASP A 141 18.01 -6.07 4.33
N ARG A 142 17.10 -5.10 4.43
CA ARG A 142 17.28 -3.77 3.83
C ARG A 142 18.42 -2.99 4.48
N ALA A 143 18.50 -2.96 5.81
CA ALA A 143 19.55 -2.24 6.52
C ALA A 143 20.94 -2.81 6.18
N ASN A 144 21.06 -4.13 6.12
CA ASN A 144 22.30 -4.81 5.73
C ASN A 144 22.60 -4.61 4.24
N GLY A 145 21.61 -4.75 3.36
CA GLY A 145 21.80 -4.52 1.93
C GLY A 145 22.24 -3.09 1.59
N VAL A 146 21.82 -2.09 2.38
CA VAL A 146 22.35 -0.72 2.26
C VAL A 146 23.82 -0.65 2.67
N ASN A 147 24.21 -1.31 3.76
CA ASN A 147 25.61 -1.37 4.19
C ASN A 147 26.50 -2.15 3.21
N ASP A 148 25.97 -3.19 2.55
CA ASP A 148 26.71 -3.98 1.55
C ASP A 148 26.92 -3.22 0.23
N LEU A 149 26.17 -2.12 0.02
CA LEU A 149 26.28 -1.24 -1.15
C LEU A 149 27.11 0.03 -0.89
N LEU A 150 27.49 0.30 0.37
CA LEU A 150 28.33 1.42 0.80
C LEU A 150 29.79 1.00 0.92
#